data_AF-A0A3L6JAL3-F1
#
_entry.id   AF-A0A3L6JAL3-F1
#
_cell.length_a   1.000
_cell.length_b   1.000
_cell.length_c   1.000
_cell.angle_alpha   90.00
_cell.angle_beta   90.00
_cell.angle_gamma   90.00
#
_symmetry.space_group_name_H-M   'P 1'
#
loop_
_entity.id
_entity.type
_entity.pdbx_description
1 polymer ?
#
loop_
_entity_poly.entity_id
_entity_poly.type
_entity_poly.pdbx_seq_one_letter_code
_entity_poly.pdbx_strand_id
1 'polypeptide(L)'
;MIIYKVICYCTGMLYIGKTCMSLNARKYYHLYDAKRGSRVYFHNALRKYGVGNFDWQVIDQAESKQELNEKEKYWIQFYKSFDPQFGYNLTMGGDGNTAGNKLSGETKRKIGAALEGHITSIETRQKISVANKGRIYPEEYGKKMSTILRGRKQPNEVVQKRAKSLKGHITSDETRRKIGIANKGKIRTEEQKEQQRRKMKGRKLPEYAGQHVGRTQSKEIKDKISIKMKQVWQERRSGGTEWTGKV
;
A
#
# COMPACT_ATOMS: atom_id res chain seq x y z
N MET A 1 -17.98 -2.24 -31.71
CA MET A 1 -17.33 -3.49 -31.23
C MET A 1 -18.07 -4.68 -31.84
N ILE A 2 -17.47 -5.86 -31.97
CA ILE A 2 -18.09 -6.97 -32.73
C ILE A 2 -18.18 -8.27 -31.94
N ILE A 3 -19.23 -9.04 -32.22
CA ILE A 3 -19.36 -10.45 -31.89
C ILE A 3 -19.10 -11.26 -33.15
N TYR A 4 -18.32 -12.33 -33.03
CA TYR A 4 -18.02 -13.23 -34.13
C TYR A 4 -18.26 -14.67 -33.71
N LYS A 5 -18.53 -15.50 -34.73
CA LYS A 5 -18.71 -16.93 -34.66
C LYS A 5 -17.59 -17.59 -35.44
N VAL A 6 -17.08 -18.70 -34.93
CA VAL A 6 -16.12 -19.56 -35.62
C VAL A 6 -16.67 -20.97 -35.68
N ILE A 7 -16.72 -21.56 -36.87
CA ILE A 7 -17.20 -22.93 -37.08
C ILE A 7 -16.02 -23.81 -37.49
N CYS A 8 -15.87 -24.97 -36.84
CA CYS A 8 -14.95 -26.01 -37.31
C CYS A 8 -15.68 -26.97 -38.24
N TYR A 9 -15.34 -27.01 -39.52
CA TYR A 9 -16.04 -27.89 -40.48
C TYR A 9 -15.86 -29.39 -40.18
N CYS A 10 -14.73 -29.77 -39.57
CA CYS A 10 -14.46 -31.16 -39.23
C CYS A 10 -15.36 -31.71 -38.11
N THR A 11 -15.85 -30.84 -37.21
CA THR A 11 -16.61 -31.26 -36.03
C THR A 11 -18.02 -30.68 -35.98
N GLY A 12 -18.33 -29.65 -36.78
CA GLY A 12 -19.55 -28.87 -36.67
C GLY A 12 -19.63 -27.96 -35.43
N MET A 13 -18.61 -27.99 -34.56
CA MET A 13 -18.61 -27.25 -33.30
C MET A 13 -18.31 -25.77 -33.49
N LEU A 14 -18.87 -24.96 -32.59
CA LEU A 14 -18.87 -23.49 -32.66
C LEU A 14 -18.00 -22.85 -31.57
N TYR A 15 -17.40 -21.70 -31.86
CA TYR A 15 -16.84 -20.78 -30.88
C TYR A 15 -17.44 -19.40 -31.08
N ILE A 16 -17.95 -18.81 -30.01
CA ILE A 16 -18.45 -17.44 -29.99
C ILE A 16 -17.45 -16.57 -29.23
N GLY A 17 -17.05 -15.46 -29.83
CA GLY A 17 -16.16 -14.51 -29.18
C GLY A 17 -16.57 -13.07 -29.44
N LYS A 18 -16.06 -12.18 -28.60
CA LYS A 18 -16.20 -10.72 -28.78
C LYS A 18 -14.84 -10.06 -28.96
N THR A 19 -14.83 -8.90 -29.60
CA THR A 19 -13.62 -8.07 -29.69
C THR A 19 -13.95 -6.59 -29.88
N CYS A 20 -13.07 -5.73 -29.37
CA CYS A 20 -13.07 -4.29 -29.65
C CYS A 20 -12.19 -3.93 -30.86
N MET A 21 -11.47 -4.91 -31.41
CA MET A 21 -10.62 -4.80 -32.59
C MET A 21 -11.35 -5.32 -33.83
N SER A 22 -10.71 -5.27 -35.01
CA SER A 22 -11.21 -5.95 -36.20
C SER A 22 -11.17 -7.48 -36.04
N LEU A 23 -11.99 -8.18 -36.82
CA LEU A 23 -12.02 -9.65 -36.84
C LEU A 23 -10.65 -10.23 -37.22
N ASN A 24 -9.99 -9.67 -38.24
CA ASN A 24 -8.68 -10.12 -38.70
C ASN A 24 -7.61 -9.99 -37.61
N ALA A 25 -7.58 -8.86 -36.88
CA ALA A 25 -6.66 -8.69 -35.76
C ALA A 25 -6.94 -9.70 -34.65
N ARG A 26 -8.21 -9.95 -34.31
CA ARG A 26 -8.57 -10.91 -33.28
C ARG A 26 -8.22 -12.36 -33.69
N LYS A 27 -8.48 -12.72 -34.95
CA LYS A 27 -8.07 -14.00 -35.53
C LYS A 27 -6.56 -14.19 -35.44
N TYR A 28 -5.78 -13.18 -35.84
CA TYR A 28 -4.32 -13.21 -35.72
C TYR A 28 -3.85 -13.54 -34.30
N TYR A 29 -4.39 -12.87 -33.27
CA TYR A 29 -4.01 -13.15 -31.88
C TYR A 29 -4.39 -14.57 -31.41
N HIS A 30 -5.56 -15.07 -31.80
CA HIS A 30 -5.93 -16.46 -31.49
C HIS A 30 -4.94 -17.46 -32.11
N LEU A 31 -4.54 -17.25 -33.35
CA LEU A 31 -3.57 -18.10 -34.04
C LEU A 31 -2.18 -18.01 -33.39
N TYR A 32 -1.74 -16.79 -33.05
CA TYR A 32 -0.48 -16.54 -32.36
C TYR A 32 -0.43 -17.25 -31.00
N ASP A 33 -1.46 -17.08 -30.17
CA ASP A 33 -1.54 -17.71 -28.85
C ASP A 33 -1.65 -19.24 -28.95
N ALA A 34 -2.40 -19.74 -29.95
CA ALA A 34 -2.47 -21.17 -30.21
C ALA A 34 -1.09 -21.74 -30.55
N LYS A 35 -0.32 -21.08 -31.43
CA LYS A 35 1.05 -21.48 -31.81
C LYS A 35 2.01 -21.49 -30.60
N ARG A 36 1.81 -20.60 -29.64
CA ARG A 36 2.61 -20.52 -28.40
C ARG A 36 2.21 -21.51 -27.31
N GLY A 37 1.26 -22.42 -27.58
CA GLY A 37 0.87 -23.45 -26.63
C GLY A 37 -0.15 -22.99 -25.58
N SER A 38 -0.96 -21.97 -25.88
CA SER A 38 -2.12 -21.65 -25.04
C SER A 38 -3.00 -22.89 -24.84
N ARG A 39 -3.43 -23.10 -23.59
CA ARG A 39 -4.21 -24.26 -23.13
C ARG A 39 -5.73 -24.08 -23.27
N VAL A 40 -6.18 -22.93 -23.78
CA VAL A 40 -7.61 -22.66 -24.02
C VAL A 40 -8.18 -23.71 -24.97
N TYR A 41 -9.38 -24.22 -24.68
CA TYR A 41 -9.98 -25.32 -25.43
C TYR A 41 -10.09 -25.02 -26.94
N PHE A 42 -10.57 -23.83 -27.30
CA PHE A 42 -10.59 -23.36 -28.69
C PHE A 42 -9.20 -23.32 -29.34
N HIS A 43 -8.15 -22.95 -28.61
CA HIS A 43 -6.78 -22.90 -29.16
C HIS A 43 -6.21 -24.31 -29.38
N ASN A 44 -6.56 -25.26 -28.51
CA ASN A 44 -6.25 -26.67 -28.70
C ASN A 44 -6.94 -27.21 -29.95
N ALA A 45 -8.21 -26.83 -30.19
CA ALA A 45 -8.95 -27.22 -31.39
C ALA A 45 -8.33 -26.67 -32.67
N LEU A 46 -7.89 -25.39 -32.69
CA LEU A 46 -7.17 -24.79 -33.82
C LEU A 46 -5.90 -25.58 -34.17
N ARG A 47 -5.15 -26.06 -33.17
CA ARG A 47 -3.96 -26.91 -33.39
C ARG A 47 -4.32 -28.32 -33.84
N LYS A 48 -5.35 -28.93 -33.23
CA LYS A 48 -5.74 -30.32 -33.47
C LYS A 48 -6.33 -30.51 -34.86
N TYR A 49 -7.24 -29.64 -35.28
CA TYR A 49 -7.98 -29.79 -36.52
C TYR A 49 -7.42 -28.93 -37.66
N GLY A 50 -6.41 -28.09 -37.40
CA GLY A 50 -5.79 -27.24 -38.41
C GLY A 50 -6.58 -25.96 -38.68
N VAL A 51 -5.86 -24.84 -38.77
CA VAL A 51 -6.45 -23.49 -38.85
C VAL A 51 -7.27 -23.24 -40.11
N GLY A 52 -7.01 -23.99 -41.19
CA GLY A 52 -7.75 -23.91 -42.45
C GLY A 52 -9.17 -24.50 -42.38
N ASN A 53 -9.46 -25.31 -41.37
CA ASN A 53 -10.78 -25.93 -41.16
C ASN A 53 -11.73 -25.07 -40.32
N PHE A 54 -11.38 -23.81 -40.07
CA PHE A 54 -12.17 -22.88 -39.27
C PHE A 54 -12.62 -21.68 -40.10
N ASP A 55 -13.93 -21.51 -40.21
CA ASP A 55 -14.55 -20.34 -40.83
C ASP A 55 -14.92 -19.29 -39.78
N TRP A 56 -14.71 -18.01 -40.07
CA TRP A 56 -14.85 -16.90 -39.12
C TRP A 56 -15.82 -15.87 -39.67
N GLN A 57 -16.90 -15.60 -38.93
CA GLN A 57 -17.98 -14.71 -39.37
C GLN A 57 -18.32 -13.68 -38.28
N VAL A 58 -18.47 -12.41 -38.65
CA VAL A 58 -19.10 -11.41 -37.77
C VAL A 58 -20.61 -11.66 -37.74
N ILE A 59 -21.18 -11.81 -36.56
CA ILE A 59 -22.60 -12.13 -36.38
C ILE A 59 -23.40 -11.02 -35.71
N ASP A 60 -22.73 -10.09 -35.02
CA ASP A 60 -23.40 -8.98 -34.33
C ASP A 60 -22.39 -7.84 -34.06
N GLN A 61 -22.90 -6.65 -33.77
CA GLN A 61 -22.14 -5.47 -33.40
C GLN A 61 -22.71 -4.86 -32.11
N ALA A 62 -21.86 -4.20 -31.32
CA ALA A 62 -22.27 -3.51 -30.10
C ALA A 62 -21.61 -2.13 -30.00
N GLU A 63 -22.35 -1.18 -29.46
CA GLU A 63 -21.94 0.22 -29.27
C GLU A 63 -21.26 0.43 -27.92
N SER A 64 -21.64 -0.35 -26.90
CA SER A 64 -21.06 -0.26 -25.56
C SER A 64 -20.40 -1.57 -25.11
N LYS A 65 -19.49 -1.49 -24.13
CA LYS A 65 -18.82 -2.67 -23.54
C LYS A 65 -19.83 -3.56 -22.80
N GLN A 66 -20.83 -2.94 -22.19
CA GLN A 66 -21.90 -3.63 -21.48
C GLN A 66 -22.73 -4.46 -22.47
N GLU A 67 -23.23 -3.80 -23.52
CA GLU A 67 -23.98 -4.46 -24.59
C GLU A 67 -23.16 -5.56 -25.27
N LEU A 68 -21.86 -5.34 -25.50
CA LEU A 68 -20.97 -6.37 -26.05
C LEU A 68 -20.91 -7.62 -25.16
N ASN A 69 -20.92 -7.45 -23.85
CA ASN A 69 -20.92 -8.57 -22.92
C ASN A 69 -22.27 -9.29 -22.89
N GLU A 70 -23.37 -8.54 -22.95
CA GLU A 70 -24.74 -9.08 -22.98
C GLU A 70 -24.99 -9.88 -24.28
N LYS A 71 -24.61 -9.31 -25.43
CA LYS A 71 -24.68 -9.99 -26.73
C LYS A 71 -23.80 -11.24 -26.80
N GLU A 72 -22.59 -11.21 -26.25
CA GLU A 72 -21.75 -12.41 -26.18
C GLU A 72 -22.43 -13.53 -25.37
N LYS A 73 -23.00 -13.22 -24.20
CA LYS A 73 -23.76 -14.20 -23.40
C LYS A 73 -24.93 -14.77 -24.20
N TYR A 74 -25.72 -13.90 -24.81
CA TYR A 74 -26.86 -14.28 -25.62
C TYR A 74 -26.46 -15.27 -26.72
N TRP A 75 -25.44 -14.94 -27.52
CA TRP A 75 -25.00 -15.80 -28.63
C TRP A 75 -24.36 -17.11 -28.17
N ILE A 76 -23.59 -17.10 -27.07
CA ILE A 76 -23.05 -18.34 -26.49
C ILE A 76 -24.19 -19.30 -26.10
N GLN A 77 -25.23 -18.77 -25.46
CA GLN A 77 -26.41 -19.55 -25.04
C GLN A 77 -27.23 -20.01 -26.24
N PHE A 78 -27.52 -19.11 -27.18
CA PHE A 78 -28.30 -19.39 -28.39
C PHE A 78 -27.71 -20.55 -29.19
N TYR A 79 -26.39 -20.53 -29.43
CA TYR A 79 -25.68 -21.60 -30.14
C TYR A 79 -25.28 -22.78 -29.27
N LYS A 80 -25.55 -22.75 -27.95
CA LYS A 80 -25.08 -23.74 -26.97
C LYS A 80 -23.57 -24.02 -27.06
N SER A 81 -22.79 -23.02 -27.47
CA SER A 81 -21.35 -23.19 -27.74
C SER A 81 -20.50 -23.48 -26.50
N PHE A 82 -21.10 -23.43 -25.30
CA PHE A 82 -20.49 -23.81 -24.03
C PHE A 82 -20.59 -25.32 -23.73
N ASP A 83 -21.48 -26.02 -24.42
CA ASP A 83 -21.63 -27.47 -24.31
C ASP A 83 -20.53 -28.13 -25.15
N PRO A 84 -19.70 -29.03 -24.57
CA PRO A 84 -18.63 -29.71 -25.29
C PRO A 84 -19.10 -30.52 -26.51
N GLN A 85 -20.39 -30.85 -26.63
CA GLN A 85 -20.96 -31.49 -27.82
C GLN A 85 -21.14 -30.51 -28.99
N PHE A 86 -21.34 -29.22 -28.70
CA PHE A 86 -21.73 -28.21 -29.69
C PHE A 86 -20.71 -27.08 -29.85
N GLY A 87 -19.77 -26.88 -28.92
CA GLY A 87 -18.82 -25.78 -29.04
C GLY A 87 -17.59 -25.80 -28.14
N TYR A 88 -16.80 -24.74 -28.30
CA TYR A 88 -15.48 -24.56 -27.71
C TYR A 88 -15.43 -23.49 -26.61
N ASN A 89 -16.55 -22.82 -26.32
CA ASN A 89 -16.64 -21.89 -25.19
C ASN A 89 -16.59 -22.69 -23.88
N LEU A 90 -15.87 -22.19 -22.88
CA LEU A 90 -15.75 -22.86 -21.57
C LEU A 90 -16.79 -22.36 -20.56
N THR A 91 -17.39 -21.22 -20.82
CA THR A 91 -18.38 -20.59 -19.94
C THR A 91 -19.56 -20.11 -20.77
N MET A 92 -20.70 -19.87 -20.13
CA MET A 92 -21.90 -19.32 -20.77
C MET A 92 -21.77 -17.82 -21.14
N GLY A 93 -20.56 -17.26 -21.08
CA GLY A 93 -20.31 -15.83 -21.24
C GLY A 93 -20.50 -15.03 -19.95
N GLY A 94 -20.02 -13.78 -19.95
CA GLY A 94 -20.08 -12.90 -18.77
C GLY A 94 -18.93 -13.03 -17.78
N ASP A 95 -18.27 -14.17 -17.75
CA ASP A 95 -17.06 -14.42 -16.94
C ASP A 95 -15.79 -13.89 -17.64
N GLY A 96 -15.92 -12.74 -18.32
CA GLY A 96 -14.81 -12.13 -19.05
C GLY A 96 -13.64 -11.92 -18.10
N ASN A 97 -12.51 -12.56 -18.42
CA ASN A 97 -11.13 -12.29 -18.00
C ASN A 97 -10.98 -11.68 -16.58
N THR A 98 -10.39 -12.43 -15.65
CA THR A 98 -10.05 -12.05 -14.27
C THR A 98 -9.32 -10.69 -14.12
N ALA A 99 -8.82 -10.13 -15.22
CA ALA A 99 -8.35 -8.76 -15.33
C ALA A 99 -9.52 -7.74 -15.39
N GLY A 100 -10.28 -7.61 -14.30
CA GLY A 100 -11.27 -6.52 -14.17
C GLY A 100 -12.45 -6.79 -13.25
N ASN A 101 -12.76 -8.06 -12.98
CA ASN A 101 -13.84 -8.40 -12.06
C ASN A 101 -13.42 -8.10 -10.61
N LYS A 102 -14.12 -7.15 -9.99
CA LYS A 102 -14.04 -6.94 -8.54
C LYS A 102 -14.44 -8.26 -7.87
N LEU A 103 -13.53 -8.84 -7.08
CA LEU A 103 -13.81 -10.00 -6.23
C LEU A 103 -15.15 -9.79 -5.51
N SER A 104 -16.03 -10.81 -5.55
CA SER A 104 -17.31 -10.78 -4.85
C SER A 104 -17.07 -10.56 -3.36
N GLY A 105 -18.06 -9.99 -2.66
CA GLY A 105 -17.96 -9.77 -1.22
C GLY A 105 -17.70 -11.07 -0.46
N GLU A 106 -18.27 -12.18 -0.93
CA GLU A 106 -18.05 -13.51 -0.37
C GLU A 106 -16.61 -14.00 -0.57
N THR A 107 -16.05 -13.87 -1.78
CA THR A 107 -14.67 -14.27 -2.03
C THR A 107 -13.69 -13.41 -1.21
N LYS A 108 -13.96 -12.11 -1.06
CA LYS A 108 -13.16 -11.24 -0.18
C LYS A 108 -13.21 -11.70 1.28
N ARG A 109 -14.39 -12.11 1.77
CA ARG A 109 -14.53 -12.66 3.13
C ARG A 109 -13.76 -13.97 3.29
N LYS A 110 -13.84 -14.89 2.33
CA LYS A 110 -13.08 -16.16 2.35
C LYS A 110 -11.57 -15.93 2.39
N ILE A 111 -11.07 -15.01 1.56
CA ILE A 111 -9.66 -14.61 1.58
C ILE A 111 -9.29 -13.98 2.94
N GLY A 112 -10.14 -13.08 3.45
CA GLY A 112 -9.95 -12.43 4.75
C GLY A 112 -9.84 -13.44 5.90
N ALA A 113 -10.80 -14.37 5.99
CA ALA A 113 -10.82 -15.42 7.00
C ALA A 113 -9.61 -16.35 6.91
N ALA A 114 -9.16 -16.70 5.70
CA ALA A 114 -7.97 -17.52 5.51
C ALA A 114 -6.66 -16.83 5.92
N LEU A 115 -6.62 -15.49 5.89
CA LEU A 115 -5.46 -14.69 6.30
C LEU A 115 -5.56 -14.21 7.75
N GLU A 116 -6.70 -14.39 8.40
CA GLU A 116 -6.92 -13.98 9.77
C GLU A 116 -5.99 -14.78 10.70
N GLY A 117 -5.18 -14.06 11.48
CA GLY A 117 -4.19 -14.67 12.37
C GLY A 117 -2.96 -15.26 11.66
N HIS A 118 -2.81 -15.11 10.33
CA HIS A 118 -1.63 -15.57 9.63
C HIS A 118 -0.38 -14.78 10.07
N ILE A 119 0.49 -15.43 10.86
CA ILE A 119 1.78 -14.87 11.26
C ILE A 119 2.84 -15.29 10.24
N THR A 120 3.43 -14.33 9.53
CA THR A 120 4.59 -14.60 8.68
C THR A 120 5.73 -15.18 9.52
N SER A 121 6.29 -16.31 9.08
CA SER A 121 7.41 -16.98 9.77
C SER A 121 8.58 -16.03 9.98
N ILE A 122 9.36 -16.28 11.05
CA ILE A 122 10.53 -15.46 11.39
C ILE A 122 11.52 -15.44 10.22
N GLU A 123 11.76 -16.60 9.59
CA GLU A 123 12.66 -16.73 8.44
C GLU A 123 12.17 -15.91 7.24
N THR A 124 10.89 -15.98 6.88
CA THR A 124 10.32 -15.19 5.78
C THR A 124 10.37 -13.70 6.08
N ARG A 125 10.10 -13.31 7.34
CA ARG A 125 10.23 -11.92 7.79
C ARG A 125 11.67 -11.41 7.67
N GLN A 126 12.65 -12.25 8.01
CA GLN A 126 14.07 -11.92 7.85
C GLN A 126 14.44 -11.75 6.38
N LYS A 127 14.02 -12.67 5.50
CA LYS A 127 14.24 -12.58 4.04
C LYS A 127 13.68 -11.28 3.46
N ILE A 128 12.44 -10.91 3.83
CA ILE A 128 11.81 -9.64 3.43
C ILE A 128 12.60 -8.44 3.97
N SER A 129 13.08 -8.51 5.22
CA SER A 129 13.87 -7.43 5.83
C SER A 129 15.20 -7.24 5.10
N VAL A 130 15.93 -8.32 4.82
CA VAL A 130 17.20 -8.30 4.08
C VAL A 130 16.99 -7.72 2.69
N ALA A 131 15.98 -8.18 1.96
CA ALA A 131 15.69 -7.71 0.60
C ALA A 131 15.32 -6.21 0.53
N ASN A 132 14.73 -5.65 1.59
CA ASN A 132 14.37 -4.23 1.66
C ASN A 132 15.45 -3.36 2.29
N LYS A 133 16.49 -3.94 2.91
CA LYS A 133 17.56 -3.19 3.57
C LYS A 133 18.36 -2.42 2.53
N GLY A 134 18.50 -1.11 2.71
CA GLY A 134 19.25 -0.24 1.79
C GLY A 134 18.50 0.12 0.51
N ARG A 135 17.21 -0.21 0.38
CA ARG A 135 16.40 0.23 -0.76
C ARG A 135 16.25 1.75 -0.75
N ILE A 136 16.88 2.42 -1.71
CA ILE A 136 16.80 3.86 -1.91
C ILE A 136 15.66 4.14 -2.90
N TYR A 137 14.74 5.02 -2.51
CA TYR A 137 13.68 5.50 -3.40
C TYR A 137 14.12 6.80 -4.08
N PRO A 138 13.72 7.04 -5.35
CA PRO A 138 13.95 8.32 -6.01
C PRO A 138 13.36 9.48 -5.19
N GLU A 139 14.00 10.65 -5.22
CA GLU A 139 13.60 11.81 -4.43
C GLU A 139 12.14 12.24 -4.70
N GLU A 140 11.71 12.13 -5.96
CA GLU A 140 10.35 12.41 -6.41
C GLU A 140 9.31 11.51 -5.72
N TYR A 141 9.66 10.26 -5.43
CA TYR A 141 8.79 9.33 -4.72
C TYR A 141 8.56 9.79 -3.27
N GLY A 142 9.61 10.29 -2.61
CA GLY A 142 9.52 10.87 -1.28
C GLY A 142 8.62 12.12 -1.25
N LYS A 143 8.76 13.01 -2.24
CA LYS A 143 7.90 14.20 -2.39
C LYS A 143 6.44 13.82 -2.59
N LYS A 144 6.15 12.84 -3.45
CA LYS A 144 4.80 12.33 -3.72
C LYS A 144 4.16 11.68 -2.48
N MET A 145 4.91 10.90 -1.71
CA MET A 145 4.40 10.34 -0.46
C MET A 145 4.14 11.43 0.58
N SER A 146 5.03 12.43 0.66
CA SER A 146 4.83 13.57 1.58
C SER A 146 3.57 14.36 1.26
N THR A 147 3.27 14.64 -0.02
CA THR A 147 2.05 15.38 -0.40
C THR A 147 0.78 14.61 -0.03
N ILE A 148 0.74 13.29 -0.27
CA ILE A 148 -0.41 12.44 0.05
C ILE A 148 -0.66 12.36 1.56
N LEU A 149 0.41 12.28 2.36
CA LEU A 149 0.29 12.12 3.81
C LEU A 149 0.10 13.45 4.54
N ARG A 150 0.38 14.59 3.89
CA ARG A 150 0.25 15.91 4.50
C ARG A 150 -1.21 16.19 4.85
N GLY A 151 -1.46 16.53 6.11
CA GLY A 151 -2.81 16.85 6.61
C GLY A 151 -3.62 15.63 7.07
N ARG A 152 -3.19 14.40 6.78
CA ARG A 152 -3.86 13.20 7.29
C ARG A 152 -3.66 13.09 8.80
N LYS A 153 -4.72 13.34 9.57
CA LYS A 153 -4.72 13.17 11.03
C LYS A 153 -4.95 11.70 11.39
N GLN A 154 -4.19 11.20 12.36
CA GLN A 154 -4.45 9.87 12.93
C GLN A 154 -5.77 9.91 13.74
N PRO A 155 -6.53 8.81 13.80
CA PRO A 155 -7.71 8.73 14.65
C PRO A 155 -7.38 9.05 16.10
N ASN A 156 -8.29 9.77 16.78
CA ASN A 156 -8.07 10.22 18.17
C ASN A 156 -7.76 9.06 19.12
N GLU A 157 -8.40 7.90 18.93
CA GLU A 157 -8.17 6.70 19.75
C GLU A 157 -6.71 6.23 19.70
N VAL A 158 -6.10 6.22 18.50
CA VAL A 158 -4.70 5.83 18.31
C VAL A 158 -3.76 6.84 18.97
N VAL A 159 -4.08 8.13 18.86
CA VAL A 159 -3.32 9.21 19.51
C VAL A 159 -3.38 9.04 21.03
N GLN A 160 -4.56 8.75 21.59
CA GLN A 160 -4.75 8.55 23.03
C GLN A 160 -4.03 7.30 23.53
N LYS A 161 -4.07 6.17 22.81
CA LYS A 161 -3.33 4.95 23.16
C LYS A 161 -1.82 5.21 23.22
N ARG A 162 -1.27 5.90 22.22
CA ARG A 162 0.14 6.30 22.21
C ARG A 162 0.49 7.23 23.36
N ALA A 163 -0.35 8.24 23.62
CA ALA A 163 -0.14 9.19 24.72
C ALA A 163 -0.13 8.49 26.09
N LYS A 164 -1.05 7.53 26.32
CA LYS A 164 -1.07 6.70 27.53
C LYS A 164 0.22 5.88 27.69
N SER A 165 0.67 5.21 26.62
CA SER A 165 1.90 4.41 26.65
C SER A 165 3.17 5.23 26.91
N LEU A 166 3.23 6.48 26.44
CA LEU A 166 4.38 7.36 26.65
C LEU A 166 4.35 8.09 28.00
N LYS A 167 3.22 8.11 28.70
CA LYS A 167 3.08 8.80 29.98
C LYS A 167 3.99 8.13 31.01
N GLY A 168 4.98 8.88 31.50
CA GLY A 168 5.95 8.40 32.50
C GLY A 168 7.07 7.53 31.92
N HIS A 169 7.21 7.44 30.60
CA HIS A 169 8.32 6.70 30.00
C HIS A 169 9.66 7.40 30.29
N ILE A 170 10.50 6.75 31.10
CA ILE A 170 11.87 7.19 31.39
C ILE A 170 12.81 6.44 30.46
N THR A 171 13.63 7.18 29.70
CA THR A 171 14.66 6.58 28.85
C THR A 171 15.75 5.95 29.72
N SER A 172 16.27 4.78 29.30
CA SER A 172 17.37 4.13 30.03
C SER A 172 18.61 5.00 30.06
N ASP A 173 19.45 4.85 31.10
CA ASP A 173 20.66 5.66 31.27
C ASP A 173 21.64 5.48 30.11
N GLU A 174 21.76 4.26 29.57
CA GLU A 174 22.55 3.98 28.38
C GLU A 174 22.03 4.74 27.14
N THR A 175 20.71 4.75 26.93
CA THR A 175 20.08 5.49 25.83
C THR A 175 20.27 7.01 26.01
N ARG A 176 20.10 7.50 27.24
CA ARG A 176 20.33 8.91 27.58
C ARG A 176 21.78 9.32 27.32
N ARG A 177 22.74 8.45 27.63
CA ARG A 177 24.16 8.66 27.33
C ARG A 177 24.42 8.72 25.82
N LYS A 178 23.86 7.81 25.02
CA LYS A 178 23.99 7.82 23.55
C LYS A 178 23.43 9.11 22.94
N ILE A 179 22.25 9.56 23.40
CA ILE A 179 21.65 10.85 22.99
C ILE A 179 22.56 12.02 23.38
N GLY A 180 23.12 12.00 24.59
CA GLY A 180 24.06 13.02 25.06
C GLY A 180 25.31 13.13 24.19
N ILE A 181 25.95 11.99 23.89
CA ILE A 181 27.12 11.94 23.00
C ILE A 181 26.78 12.48 21.61
N ALA A 182 25.67 12.05 21.03
CA ALA A 182 25.23 12.48 19.71
C ALA A 182 24.92 13.99 19.60
N ASN A 183 24.62 14.64 20.73
CA ASN A 183 24.30 16.08 20.77
C ASN A 183 25.45 16.94 21.30
N LYS A 184 26.51 16.33 21.83
CA LYS A 184 27.67 17.05 22.35
C LYS A 184 28.33 17.83 21.21
N GLY A 185 28.50 19.14 21.40
CA GLY A 185 29.14 20.04 20.43
C GLY A 185 28.23 20.51 19.27
N LYS A 186 26.96 20.08 19.19
CA LYS A 186 26.02 20.61 18.20
C LYS A 186 25.57 22.01 18.59
N ILE A 187 26.20 23.03 17.98
CA ILE A 187 25.80 24.43 18.09
C ILE A 187 24.89 24.76 16.90
N ARG A 188 23.74 25.39 17.17
CA ARG A 188 22.86 25.87 16.09
C ARG A 188 23.55 27.01 15.33
N THR A 189 23.46 26.99 13.99
CA THR A 189 23.94 28.10 13.16
C THR A 189 23.06 29.34 13.36
N GLU A 190 23.57 30.52 13.02
CA GLU A 190 22.79 31.77 13.12
C GLU A 190 21.53 31.74 12.25
N GLU A 191 21.60 31.13 11.07
CA GLU A 191 20.45 30.95 10.20
C GLU A 191 19.37 30.06 10.85
N GLN A 192 19.77 28.96 11.49
CA GLN A 192 18.84 28.08 12.22
C GLN A 192 18.19 28.81 13.42
N LYS A 193 18.96 29.67 14.12
CA LYS A 193 18.43 30.51 15.21
C LYS A 193 17.43 31.53 14.67
N GLU A 194 17.70 32.16 13.53
CA GLU A 194 16.81 33.14 12.90
C GLU A 194 15.51 32.50 12.41
N GLN A 195 15.58 31.33 11.78
CA GLN A 195 14.37 30.57 11.40
C GLN A 195 13.50 30.22 12.61
N GLN A 196 14.14 29.87 13.74
CA GLN A 196 13.42 29.62 14.99
C GLN A 196 12.75 30.90 15.52
N ARG A 197 13.45 32.04 15.50
CA ARG A 197 12.89 33.35 15.89
C ARG A 197 11.67 33.71 15.03
N ARG A 198 11.76 33.55 13.70
CA ARG A 198 10.65 33.78 12.76
C ARG A 198 9.42 32.92 13.07
N LYS A 199 9.60 31.62 13.36
CA LYS A 199 8.49 30.70 13.71
C LYS A 199 7.84 31.00 15.05
N MET A 200 8.58 31.61 15.98
CA MET A 200 8.07 31.99 17.29
C MET A 200 7.38 33.36 17.30
N LYS A 201 7.73 34.22 16.33
CA LYS A 201 7.13 35.55 16.18
C LYS A 201 5.63 35.43 15.90
N GLY A 202 4.80 36.00 16.78
CA GLY A 202 3.34 35.98 16.67
C GLY A 202 2.63 34.75 17.27
N ARG A 203 3.37 33.80 17.87
CA ARG A 203 2.75 32.67 18.57
C ARG A 203 2.12 33.15 19.88
N LYS A 204 0.79 33.17 19.97
CA LYS A 204 0.09 33.43 21.23
C LYS A 204 0.41 32.33 22.23
N LEU A 205 0.90 32.71 23.40
CA LEU A 205 1.07 31.80 24.53
C LEU A 205 -0.33 31.33 24.99
N PRO A 206 -0.48 30.07 25.46
CA PRO A 206 -1.72 29.62 26.08
C PRO A 206 -2.11 30.55 27.25
N GLU A 207 -3.40 30.80 27.46
CA GLU A 207 -3.90 31.70 28.51
C GLU A 207 -3.34 31.40 29.91
N TYR A 208 -3.19 30.11 30.27
CA TYR A 208 -2.63 29.70 31.55
C TYR A 208 -1.15 30.10 31.74
N ALA A 209 -0.41 30.36 30.66
CA ALA A 209 0.99 30.75 30.75
C ALA A 209 1.15 32.16 31.34
N GLY A 210 0.15 33.04 31.17
CA GLY A 210 0.15 34.39 31.75
C GLY A 210 0.19 34.40 33.28
N GLN A 211 -0.25 33.33 33.96
CA GLN A 211 -0.22 33.19 35.42
C GLN A 211 1.20 33.09 36.00
N HIS A 212 2.20 32.83 35.15
CA HIS A 212 3.61 32.69 35.54
C HIS A 212 4.53 33.76 34.94
N VAL A 213 4.00 34.63 34.07
CA VAL A 213 4.76 35.74 33.48
C VAL A 213 4.87 36.86 34.51
N GLY A 214 6.09 37.17 34.95
CA GLY A 214 6.35 38.26 35.92
C GLY A 214 6.59 37.81 37.36
N ARG A 215 6.54 36.51 37.68
CA ARG A 215 7.02 36.00 38.98
C ARG A 215 8.55 36.04 39.03
N THR A 216 9.10 37.22 39.32
CA THR A 216 10.50 37.34 39.70
C THR A 216 10.66 36.59 41.03
N GLN A 217 11.37 35.46 41.03
CA GLN A 217 11.70 34.76 42.28
C GLN A 217 12.33 35.77 43.24
N SER A 218 11.86 35.82 44.49
CA SER A 218 12.41 36.73 45.50
C SER A 218 13.91 36.49 45.62
N LYS A 219 14.67 37.54 45.96
CA LYS A 219 16.13 37.46 46.14
C LYS A 219 16.50 36.30 47.06
N GLU A 220 15.73 36.10 48.12
CA GLU A 220 15.89 35.00 49.07
C GLU A 220 15.72 33.60 48.46
N ILE A 221 14.75 33.40 47.55
CA ILE A 221 14.58 32.12 46.85
C ILE A 221 15.73 31.87 45.87
N LYS A 222 16.18 32.92 45.17
CA LYS A 222 17.35 32.83 44.27
C LYS A 222 18.62 32.50 45.03
N ASP A 223 18.81 33.10 46.21
CA ASP A 223 19.95 32.85 47.07
C ASP A 223 19.91 31.43 47.67
N LYS A 224 18.74 30.94 48.08
CA LYS A 224 18.56 29.54 48.53
C LYS A 224 18.89 28.54 47.41
N ILE A 225 18.44 28.80 46.18
CA ILE A 225 18.78 27.97 45.01
C ILE A 225 20.28 28.03 44.72
N SER A 226 20.90 29.21 44.82
CA SER A 226 22.34 29.41 44.60
C SER A 226 23.19 28.67 45.63
N ILE A 227 22.84 28.76 46.92
CA ILE A 227 23.52 28.04 48.00
C ILE A 227 23.39 26.53 47.81
N LYS A 228 22.18 26.05 47.50
CA LYS A 228 21.93 24.61 47.27
C LYS A 228 22.69 24.09 46.04
N MET A 229 22.77 24.88 44.97
CA MET A 229 23.58 24.53 43.80
C MET A 229 25.07 24.50 44.11
N LYS A 230 25.59 25.42 44.94
CA LYS A 230 27.00 25.40 45.38
C LYS A 230 27.31 24.19 46.25
N GLN A 231 26.41 23.80 47.16
CA GLN A 231 26.55 22.56 47.95
C GLN A 231 26.56 21.31 47.07
N VAL A 232 25.60 21.16 46.16
CA VAL A 232 25.56 20.04 45.20
C VAL A 232 26.82 19.98 44.33
N TRP A 233 27.39 21.13 44.00
CA TRP A 233 28.62 21.20 43.21
C TRP A 233 29.88 20.85 44.03
N GLN A 234 29.90 21.22 45.32
CA GLN A 234 30.97 20.83 46.23
C GLN A 234 30.91 19.33 46.56
N GLU A 235 29.72 18.79 46.87
CA GLU A 235 29.49 17.35 47.09
C GLU A 235 29.93 16.50 45.90
N ARG A 236 29.66 16.97 44.66
CA ARG A 236 30.14 16.32 43.42
C ARG A 236 31.65 16.41 43.20
N ARG A 237 32.34 17.33 43.87
CA ARG A 237 33.79 17.52 43.80
C ARG A 237 34.54 16.77 44.90
N SER A 238 33.95 16.66 46.09
CA SER A 238 34.53 15.93 47.23
C SER A 238 34.19 14.44 47.22
N GLY A 239 33.06 14.04 46.64
CA GLY A 239 32.67 12.64 46.43
C GLY A 239 33.23 12.10 45.11
N GLY A 240 34.47 11.60 45.13
CA GLY A 240 34.90 10.64 44.12
C GLY A 240 34.01 9.40 44.19
N THR A 241 33.31 9.10 43.09
CA THR A 241 32.56 7.85 42.82
C THR A 241 31.36 7.50 43.71
N GLU A 242 30.18 7.65 43.09
CA GLU A 242 29.00 6.76 43.07
C GLU A 242 27.69 7.54 43.24
N TRP A 243 27.05 7.85 42.12
CA TRP A 243 25.70 8.39 42.11
C TRP A 243 24.70 7.23 42.26
N THR A 244 24.32 6.90 43.50
CA THR A 244 23.20 6.00 43.77
C THR A 244 21.89 6.77 43.56
N GLY A 245 21.34 6.68 42.35
CA GLY A 245 20.06 7.29 42.02
C GLY A 245 18.93 6.76 42.92
N LYS A 246 18.38 7.62 43.79
CA LYS A 246 17.05 7.45 44.36
C LYS A 246 16.30 8.77 44.47
N VAL A 247 15.21 8.78 43.70
CA VAL A 247 13.94 9.54 43.72
C VAL A 247 14.01 11.06 43.46
#